data_AF-A0A0W4ZE05-F1
#
_entry.id   AF-A0A0W4ZE05-F1
#
_cell.length_a   1.000
_cell.length_b   1.000
_cell.length_c   1.000
_cell.angle_alpha   90.00
_cell.angle_beta   90.00
_cell.angle_gamma   90.00
#
_symmetry.space_group_name_H-M   'P 1'
#
loop_
_entity.id
_entity.type
_entity.pdbx_description
1 polymer ?
#
loop_
_entity_poly.entity_id
_entity_poly.type
_entity_poly.pdbx_seq_one_letter_code
_entity_poly.pdbx_strand_id
1 'polypeptide(L)'
;MFNENIINKEENTYINNELLNPIENHEEEPCSLQHHFDGFFMCYTLKNQFVHYYRYGQRPDCSSKWRDLLWCIRSKSQSKEMEQKMLHEKRLERLEKLKKGRNSEEIWSLKT
;
A
#
# COMPACT_ATOMS: atom_id res chain seq x y z
N MET A 1 -28.78 -28.71 -28.62
CA MET A 1 -27.33 -28.67 -28.36
C MET A 1 -26.94 -27.21 -28.24
N PHE A 2 -26.84 -26.70 -27.02
CA PHE A 2 -26.42 -25.32 -26.78
C PHE A 2 -24.90 -25.23 -26.86
N ASN A 3 -24.39 -24.18 -27.50
CA ASN A 3 -22.98 -24.03 -27.84
C ASN A 3 -22.14 -23.74 -26.57
N GLU A 4 -21.35 -24.72 -26.12
CA GLU A 4 -20.50 -24.62 -24.92
C GLU A 4 -19.50 -23.44 -25.00
N ASN A 5 -19.12 -23.01 -26.21
CA ASN A 5 -18.22 -21.88 -26.42
C ASN A 5 -18.82 -20.50 -26.05
N ILE A 6 -20.15 -20.35 -26.09
CA ILE A 6 -20.81 -19.08 -25.73
C ILE A 6 -20.90 -18.96 -24.21
N ILE A 7 -21.24 -20.07 -23.53
CA ILE A 7 -21.29 -20.17 -22.07
C ILE A 7 -19.92 -19.90 -21.47
N ASN A 8 -18.85 -20.49 -22.02
CA ASN A 8 -17.47 -20.25 -21.57
C ASN A 8 -17.02 -18.78 -21.75
N LYS A 9 -17.48 -18.10 -22.81
CA LYS A 9 -17.14 -16.69 -23.06
C LYS A 9 -17.87 -15.76 -22.09
N GLU A 10 -19.15 -16.06 -21.85
CA GLU A 10 -20.00 -15.33 -20.91
C GLU A 10 -19.50 -15.53 -19.46
N GLU A 11 -19.26 -16.76 -19.01
CA GLU A 11 -18.71 -17.06 -17.67
C GLU A 11 -17.36 -16.37 -17.42
N ASN A 12 -16.44 -16.37 -18.41
CA ASN A 12 -15.18 -15.65 -18.29
C ASN A 12 -15.39 -14.12 -18.18
N THR A 13 -16.40 -13.54 -18.82
CA THR A 13 -16.71 -12.11 -18.64
C THR A 13 -17.35 -11.78 -17.29
N TYR A 14 -18.20 -12.66 -16.75
CA TYR A 14 -18.81 -12.47 -15.43
C TYR A 14 -17.78 -12.63 -14.30
N ILE A 15 -16.90 -13.64 -14.36
CA ILE A 15 -15.83 -13.85 -13.38
C ILE A 15 -14.85 -12.67 -13.34
N ASN A 16 -14.50 -12.10 -14.51
CA ASN A 16 -13.62 -10.93 -14.58
C ASN A 16 -14.30 -9.65 -14.05
N ASN A 17 -15.60 -9.48 -14.26
CA ASN A 17 -16.35 -8.31 -13.77
C ASN A 17 -16.66 -8.40 -12.26
N GLU A 18 -16.93 -9.59 -11.73
CA GLU A 18 -17.33 -9.79 -10.33
C GLU A 18 -16.16 -9.69 -9.33
N LEU A 19 -14.91 -9.95 -9.77
CA LEU A 19 -13.70 -9.68 -8.98
C LEU A 19 -13.27 -8.19 -9.01
N LEU A 20 -13.83 -7.37 -9.90
CA LEU A 20 -13.61 -5.92 -9.97
C LEU A 20 -14.65 -5.11 -9.19
N ASN A 21 -15.84 -5.68 -8.94
CA ASN A 21 -16.96 -5.00 -8.28
C ASN A 21 -16.82 -4.70 -6.77
N PRO A 22 -15.97 -5.36 -5.95
CA PRO A 22 -15.78 -4.96 -4.56
C PRO A 22 -14.85 -3.74 -4.40
N ILE A 23 -14.09 -3.37 -5.43
CA ILE A 23 -12.96 -2.44 -5.30
C ILE A 23 -13.38 -0.99 -5.58
N GLU A 24 -14.45 -0.78 -6.34
CA GLU A 24 -14.83 0.56 -6.83
C GLU A 24 -15.63 1.41 -5.82
N ASN A 25 -16.19 0.80 -4.76
CA ASN A 25 -17.02 1.49 -3.75
C ASN A 25 -16.46 1.44 -2.32
N HIS A 26 -15.18 1.13 -2.13
CA HIS A 26 -14.56 1.28 -0.81
C HIS A 26 -14.09 2.72 -0.62
N GLU A 27 -14.91 3.54 0.04
CA GLU A 27 -14.43 4.79 0.65
C GLU A 27 -13.26 4.41 1.56
N GLU A 28 -12.07 4.91 1.21
CA GLU A 28 -10.86 4.53 1.92
C GLU A 28 -10.85 5.24 3.27
N GLU A 29 -10.50 4.50 4.34
CA GLU A 29 -10.44 5.07 5.67
C GLU A 29 -9.40 6.20 5.73
N PRO A 30 -9.77 7.39 6.26
CA PRO A 30 -8.87 8.53 6.29
C PRO A 30 -7.60 8.20 7.07
N CYS A 31 -6.49 8.83 6.71
CA CYS A 31 -5.21 8.55 7.35
C CYS A 31 -5.27 8.83 8.87
N SER A 32 -4.73 7.92 9.68
CA SER A 32 -4.61 8.11 11.13
C SER A 32 -3.37 8.94 11.46
N LEU A 33 -3.56 10.20 11.85
CA LEU A 33 -2.46 11.12 12.18
C LEU A 33 -1.65 10.63 13.39
N GLN A 34 -2.33 10.10 14.41
CA GLN A 34 -1.70 9.56 15.61
C GLN A 34 -0.73 8.44 15.25
N HIS A 35 -1.16 7.49 14.41
CA HIS A 35 -0.32 6.36 14.00
C HIS A 35 0.96 6.82 13.27
N HIS A 36 0.84 7.76 12.34
CA HIS A 36 2.00 8.29 11.61
C HIS A 36 2.91 9.13 12.51
N PHE A 37 2.35 9.89 13.45
CA PHE A 37 3.11 10.67 14.42
C PHE A 37 3.91 9.77 15.36
N ASP A 38 3.28 8.74 15.94
CA ASP A 38 3.95 7.80 16.84
C ASP A 38 5.12 7.10 16.13
N GLY A 39 4.92 6.70 14.87
CA GLY A 39 5.98 6.10 14.05
C GLY A 39 7.15 7.05 13.75
N PHE A 40 6.86 8.33 13.51
CA PHE A 40 7.90 9.36 13.34
C PHE A 40 8.65 9.60 14.65
N PHE A 41 7.93 9.83 15.74
CA PHE A 41 8.49 10.14 17.04
C PHE A 41 9.41 9.00 17.54
N MET A 42 8.97 7.75 17.44
CA MET A 42 9.78 6.60 17.87
C MET A 42 11.06 6.40 17.05
N CYS A 43 11.14 6.93 15.81
CA CYS A 43 12.38 6.93 15.05
C CYS A 43 13.40 7.92 15.62
N TYR A 44 12.93 9.07 16.12
CA TYR A 44 13.79 10.13 16.66
C TYR A 44 14.16 9.94 18.13
N THR A 45 13.46 9.07 18.85
CA THR A 45 13.78 8.75 20.25
C THR A 45 15.23 8.26 20.39
N LEU A 46 15.95 8.84 21.35
CA LEU A 46 17.37 8.54 21.63
C LEU A 46 17.65 7.05 21.82
N LYS A 47 16.75 6.33 22.48
CA LYS A 47 16.84 4.87 22.67
C LYS A 47 16.98 4.13 21.35
N ASN A 48 16.12 4.46 20.38
CA ASN A 48 16.06 3.76 19.11
C ASN A 48 17.27 4.12 18.23
N GLN A 49 17.66 5.41 18.25
CA GLN A 49 18.86 5.88 17.57
C GLN A 49 20.13 5.22 18.12
N PHE A 50 20.25 5.06 19.45
CA PHE A 50 21.40 4.43 20.08
C PHE A 50 21.52 2.95 19.71
N VAL A 51 20.42 2.19 19.75
CA VAL A 51 20.43 0.77 19.36
C VAL A 51 20.80 0.60 17.88
N HIS A 52 20.24 1.44 17.01
CA HIS A 52 20.55 1.39 15.58
C HIS A 52 22.01 1.76 15.30
N TYR A 53 22.52 2.79 15.98
CA TYR A 53 23.90 3.21 15.88
C TYR A 53 24.86 2.13 16.43
N TYR A 54 24.53 1.50 17.55
CA TYR A 54 25.32 0.40 18.12
C TYR A 54 25.39 -0.80 17.17
N ARG A 55 24.27 -1.16 16.51
CA ARG A 55 24.22 -2.33 15.63
C ARG A 55 24.84 -2.07 14.25
N TYR A 56 24.63 -0.90 13.68
CA TYR A 56 24.95 -0.62 12.27
C TYR A 56 25.97 0.51 12.08
N GLY A 57 26.40 1.20 13.14
CA GLY A 57 27.34 2.32 13.07
C GLY A 57 26.80 3.61 12.44
N GLN A 58 25.53 3.63 12.04
CA GLN A 58 24.89 4.74 11.35
C GLN A 58 23.58 5.16 12.03
N ARG A 59 23.24 6.45 11.90
CA ARG A 59 21.93 6.94 12.34
C ARG A 59 20.83 6.38 11.41
N PRO A 60 19.67 6.00 11.95
CA PRO A 60 18.57 5.51 11.13
C PRO A 60 18.01 6.63 10.22
N ASP A 61 17.67 6.26 8.99
CA ASP A 61 17.03 7.19 8.04
C ASP A 61 15.54 7.38 8.38
N CYS A 62 15.24 8.40 9.18
CA CYS A 62 13.86 8.73 9.58
C CYS A 62 13.08 9.57 8.54
N SER A 63 13.68 9.86 7.38
CA SER A 63 13.07 10.71 6.33
C SER A 63 11.80 10.12 5.72
N SER A 64 11.69 8.78 5.66
CA SER A 64 10.50 8.09 5.16
C SER A 64 9.28 8.35 6.04
N LYS A 65 9.44 8.19 7.37
CA LYS A 65 8.37 8.40 8.35
C LYS A 65 7.91 9.86 8.39
N TRP A 66 8.85 10.80 8.22
CA TRP A 66 8.52 12.21 8.11
C TRP A 66 7.68 12.53 6.87
N ARG A 67 8.03 11.96 5.71
CA ARG A 67 7.23 12.12 4.47
C ARG A 67 5.83 11.55 4.62
N ASP A 68 5.69 10.40 5.27
CA ASP A 68 4.37 9.80 5.54
C ASP A 68 3.51 10.69 6.44
N LEU A 69 4.10 11.29 7.47
CA LEU A 69 3.41 12.22 8.36
C LEU A 69 2.94 13.47 7.61
N LEU A 70 3.85 14.12 6.88
CA LEU A 70 3.51 15.32 6.09
C LEU A 70 2.47 15.03 5.03
N TRP A 71 2.52 13.85 4.40
CA TRP A 71 1.50 13.42 3.46
C TRP A 71 0.12 13.33 4.11
N CYS A 72 0.03 12.75 5.32
CA CYS A 72 -1.24 12.64 6.04
C CYS A 72 -1.80 14.00 6.49
N ILE A 73 -0.93 14.92 6.92
CA ILE A 73 -1.33 16.30 7.24
C ILE A 73 -1.86 16.99 5.97
N ARG A 74 -1.16 16.83 4.85
CA ARG A 74 -1.55 17.42 3.57
C ARG A 74 -2.88 16.86 3.06
N SER A 75 -3.11 15.55 3.16
CA SER A 75 -4.34 14.92 2.68
C SER A 75 -5.56 15.39 3.47
N LYS A 76 -5.45 15.49 4.80
CA LYS A 76 -6.53 16.00 5.68
C LYS A 76 -6.89 17.46 5.46
N SER A 77 -5.98 18.26 4.92
CA SER A 77 -6.23 19.67 4.62
C SER A 77 -7.03 19.88 3.32
N GLN A 78 -7.18 18.85 2.49
CA GLN A 78 -7.92 18.92 1.23
C GLN A 78 -9.43 18.68 1.43
N SER A 79 -10.22 18.92 0.37
CA SER A 79 -11.63 18.51 0.36
C SER A 79 -11.77 16.99 0.43
N LYS A 80 -12.90 16.49 0.95
CA LYS A 80 -13.15 15.04 1.09
C LYS A 80 -12.96 14.27 -0.21
N GLU A 81 -13.43 14.82 -1.33
CA GLU A 81 -13.25 14.20 -2.66
C GLU A 81 -11.78 14.10 -3.08
N MET A 82 -10.99 15.15 -2.83
CA MET A 82 -9.55 15.15 -3.12
C MET A 82 -8.78 14.25 -2.16
N GLU A 83 -9.17 14.20 -0.89
CA GLU A 83 -8.59 13.29 0.10
C GLU A 83 -8.75 11.83 -0.34
N GLN A 84 -9.95 11.44 -0.75
CA GLN A 84 -10.24 10.09 -1.26
C GLN A 84 -9.41 9.76 -2.50
N LYS A 85 -9.28 10.72 -3.45
CA LYS A 85 -8.41 10.54 -4.63
C LYS A 85 -6.94 10.33 -4.24
N MET A 86 -6.40 11.15 -3.35
CA MET A 86 -5.01 11.02 -2.88
C MET A 86 -4.77 9.68 -2.18
N LEU A 87 -5.75 9.21 -1.41
CA LEU A 87 -5.66 7.95 -0.69
C LEU A 87 -5.71 6.75 -1.64
N HIS A 88 -6.57 6.82 -2.67
CA HIS A 88 -6.61 5.87 -3.77
C HIS A 88 -5.29 5.79 -4.53
N GLU A 89 -4.73 6.94 -4.93
CA GLU A 89 -3.42 7.01 -5.58
C GLU A 89 -2.33 6.36 -4.71
N LYS A 90 -2.30 6.65 -3.40
CA LYS A 90 -1.33 6.03 -2.48
C LYS A 90 -1.53 4.52 -2.34
N ARG A 91 -2.77 4.02 -2.39
CA ARG A 91 -3.05 2.57 -2.42
C ARG A 91 -2.52 1.95 -3.70
N LEU A 92 -2.78 2.56 -4.85
CA LEU A 92 -2.27 2.10 -6.14
C LEU A 92 -0.74 2.03 -6.15
N GLU A 93 -0.07 3.10 -5.71
CA GLU A 93 1.41 3.10 -5.57
C GLU A 93 1.92 1.98 -4.67
N ARG A 94 1.21 1.67 -3.58
CA ARG A 94 1.57 0.57 -2.68
C ARG A 94 1.41 -0.78 -3.39
N LEU A 95 0.31 -0.99 -4.10
CA LEU A 95 0.05 -2.20 -4.87
C LEU A 95 1.11 -2.39 -5.96
N GLU A 96 1.48 -1.32 -6.68
CA GLU A 96 2.54 -1.35 -7.67
C GLU A 96 3.89 -1.75 -7.05
N LYS A 97 4.25 -1.18 -5.90
CA LYS A 97 5.47 -1.55 -5.17
C LYS A 97 5.45 -3.02 -4.73
N LEU A 98 4.30 -3.52 -4.28
CA LEU A 98 4.14 -4.92 -3.89
C LEU A 98 4.27 -5.85 -5.11
N LYS A 99 3.62 -5.52 -6.23
CA LYS A 99 3.71 -6.26 -7.50
C LYS A 99 5.14 -6.30 -8.05
N LYS A 100 5.89 -5.20 -7.90
CA LYS A 100 7.30 -5.11 -8.31
C LYS A 100 8.26 -5.83 -7.35
N GLY A 101 7.82 -6.15 -6.14
CA GLY A 101 8.61 -6.87 -5.16
C GLY A 101 8.97 -8.29 -5.63
N ARG A 102 9.98 -8.89 -4.99
CA ARG A 102 10.33 -10.30 -5.24
C ARG A 102 9.14 -11.18 -4.89
N ASN A 103 8.58 -11.86 -5.88
CA ASN A 103 7.53 -12.83 -5.65
C ASN A 103 8.16 -14.13 -5.11
N SER A 104 7.51 -14.78 -4.14
CA SER A 104 7.97 -16.07 -3.61
C SER A 104 8.06 -17.13 -4.69
N GLU A 105 7.22 -17.08 -5.72
CA GLU A 105 7.21 -18.01 -6.85
C GLU A 105 8.53 -18.01 -7.63
N GLU A 106 9.21 -16.86 -7.71
CA GLU A 106 10.50 -16.70 -8.38
C GLU A 106 11.63 -17.48 -7.67
N ILE A 107 11.49 -17.75 -6.37
CA ILE A 107 12.49 -18.52 -5.60
C ILE A 107 12.37 -20.02 -5.89
N TRP A 108 11.16 -20.50 -6.18
CA TRP A 108 10.91 -21.93 -6.43
C TRP A 108 11.41 -22.37 -7.81
N SER A 109 11.32 -21.50 -8.83
CA SER A 109 11.84 -21.79 -10.16
C SER A 109 13.36 -21.94 -10.21
N LEU A 110 14.10 -21.24 -9.35
CA LEU A 110 15.58 -21.32 -9.26
C LEU A 110 16.11 -22.65 -8.70
N LYS A 111 15.24 -23.49 -8.12
CA LYS A 111 15.62 -24.78 -7.50
C LYS A 111 15.36 -26.00 -8.39
N THR A 112 14.77 -25.84 -9.57
CA THR A 112 14.40 -26.94 -10.48
C THR A 112 15.37 -27.00 -11.65
#